data_AF-A0A8H6U6X7-F1
#
_entry.id   AF-A0A8H6U6X7-F1
#
_cell.length_a   1.000
_cell.length_b   1.000
_cell.length_c   1.000
_cell.angle_alpha   90.00
_cell.angle_beta   90.00
_cell.angle_gamma   90.00
#
_symmetry.space_group_name_H-M   'P 1'
#
loop_
_entity.id
_entity.type
_entity.pdbx_description
1 polymer ?
#
loop_
_entity_poly.entity_id
_entity_poly.type
_entity_poly.pdbx_seq_one_letter_code
_entity_poly.pdbx_strand_id
1 'polypeptide(L)'
;MSRQELQYPASYIHAETERILSFRTHYQAASTMNPWESCALQPAQYQYPDEQEQSSRGASNTTTWRKPTAAADPVMYPGLYCPSGFDMMSILLRVAGRPNPKVQLGAIDCSVALLLCDLEQPDTPIVYASEPFSLLTGYSNKEVMGKNCRFLQAPGGKVCRKSVRKHVDKSTVKTMRRAVEANDEVQLEVLNFRKDGTPFVNILTMIPVHWDSQHYRYSVGFQVARED
;
A
#
# COMPACT_ATOMS: atom_id res chain seq x y z
N MET A 1 -15.81 16.19 39.04
CA MET A 1 -15.33 14.79 38.98
C MET A 1 -13.93 14.83 38.38
N SER A 2 -12.92 14.52 39.19
CA SER A 2 -11.50 14.71 38.89
C SER A 2 -10.97 13.70 37.89
N ARG A 3 -10.10 14.16 36.99
CA ARG A 3 -9.30 13.35 36.06
C ARG A 3 -8.27 12.56 36.88
N GLN A 4 -8.29 11.24 36.84
CA GLN A 4 -7.20 10.41 37.36
C GLN A 4 -6.12 10.32 36.27
N GLU A 5 -4.93 10.85 36.57
CA GLU A 5 -3.73 10.59 35.78
C GLU A 5 -3.23 9.16 36.04
N LEU A 6 -3.03 8.38 34.98
CA LEU A 6 -2.45 7.04 35.05
C LEU A 6 -0.94 7.17 35.33
N GLN A 7 -0.56 6.96 36.59
CA GLN A 7 0.82 6.95 37.01
C GLN A 7 1.41 5.54 36.84
N TYR A 8 2.26 5.36 35.82
CA TYR A 8 2.94 4.09 35.56
C TYR A 8 4.13 3.88 36.53
N PRO A 9 4.40 2.63 36.95
CA PRO A 9 5.50 2.32 37.86
C PRO A 9 6.87 2.54 37.19
N ALA A 10 7.86 3.00 37.98
CA ALA A 10 9.21 3.36 37.51
C ALA A 10 9.97 2.22 36.80
N SER A 11 9.60 0.96 37.05
CA SER A 11 10.16 -0.22 36.37
C SER A 11 9.82 -0.28 34.87
N TYR A 12 8.68 0.30 34.45
CA TYR A 12 8.26 0.33 33.05
C TYR A 12 9.12 1.32 32.23
N ILE A 13 9.43 2.48 32.81
CA ILE A 13 10.26 3.52 32.17
C ILE A 13 11.69 3.03 31.95
N HIS A 14 12.23 2.23 32.89
CA HIS A 14 13.59 1.70 32.79
C HIS A 14 13.74 0.61 31.71
N ALA A 15 12.71 -0.21 31.49
CA ALA A 15 12.71 -1.24 30.43
C ALA A 15 12.57 -0.65 29.01
N GLU A 16 11.79 0.44 28.87
CA GLU A 16 11.61 1.16 27.61
C GLU A 16 12.88 1.91 27.20
N THR A 17 13.60 2.52 28.15
CA THR A 17 14.86 3.24 27.88
C THR A 17 15.98 2.31 27.42
N GLU A 18 16.12 1.12 28.02
CA GLU A 18 17.08 0.10 27.59
C GLU A 18 16.75 -0.43 26.17
N ARG A 19 15.46 -0.58 25.82
CA ARG A 19 15.02 -0.94 24.45
C ARG A 19 15.44 0.12 23.42
N ILE A 20 15.18 1.39 23.71
CA ILE A 20 15.50 2.53 22.84
C ILE A 20 17.02 2.72 22.69
N LEU A 21 17.79 2.48 23.76
CA LEU A 21 19.26 2.53 23.72
C LEU A 21 19.87 1.36 22.94
N SER A 22 19.28 0.16 22.99
CA SER A 22 19.70 -0.97 22.15
C SER A 22 19.43 -0.73 20.65
N PHE A 23 18.36 0.00 20.32
CA PHE A 23 18.05 0.45 18.97
C PHE A 23 19.07 1.49 18.46
N ARG A 24 19.58 2.37 19.34
CA ARG A 24 20.60 3.37 18.97
C ARG A 24 21.97 2.76 18.69
N THR A 25 22.35 1.70 19.40
CA THR A 25 23.66 1.06 19.22
C THR A 25 23.75 0.23 17.94
N HIS A 26 22.63 -0.28 17.41
CA HIS A 26 22.62 -1.01 16.14
C HIS A 26 22.66 -0.11 14.89
N TYR A 27 22.50 1.21 15.03
CA TYR A 27 22.54 2.18 13.93
C TYR A 27 23.84 3.01 13.87
N GLN A 28 24.90 2.56 14.54
CA GLN A 28 26.19 3.29 14.60
C GLN A 28 27.35 2.64 13.85
N ALA A 29 27.07 1.66 12.97
CA ALA A 29 28.09 1.12 12.06
C ALA A 29 27.72 1.43 10.59
N ALA A 30 28.50 2.35 10.01
CA ALA A 30 28.57 2.74 8.59
C ALA A 30 27.51 3.73 8.04
N SER A 31 27.37 4.90 8.66
CA SER A 31 26.82 6.09 8.00
C SER A 31 27.85 6.71 7.05
N THR A 32 27.94 6.20 5.83
CA THR A 32 28.33 7.05 4.70
C THR A 32 27.03 7.57 4.11
N MET A 33 26.76 8.87 4.27
CA MET A 33 25.64 9.52 3.57
C MET A 33 25.74 9.17 2.09
N ASN A 34 24.63 8.79 1.48
CA ASN A 34 24.63 8.56 0.04
C ASN A 34 24.87 9.91 -0.69
N PRO A 35 25.35 9.90 -1.94
CA PRO A 35 25.79 11.13 -2.60
C PRO A 35 24.73 12.21 -2.71
N TRP A 36 23.45 11.85 -2.74
CA TRP A 36 22.35 12.81 -2.85
C TRP A 36 21.98 13.46 -1.51
N GLU A 37 22.05 12.74 -0.37
CA GLU A 37 21.88 13.31 0.97
C GLU A 37 22.91 14.40 1.25
N SER A 38 24.14 14.20 0.76
CA SER A 38 25.22 15.19 0.87
C SER A 38 24.94 16.45 0.02
N CYS A 39 24.27 16.31 -1.12
CA CYS A 39 23.89 17.44 -1.98
C CYS A 39 22.68 18.21 -1.43
N ALA A 40 21.69 17.53 -0.85
CA ALA A 40 20.49 18.15 -0.31
C ALA A 40 20.76 19.07 0.90
N LEU A 41 21.85 18.81 1.63
CA LEU A 41 22.23 19.57 2.83
C LEU A 41 23.16 20.76 2.53
N GLN A 42 23.51 21.02 1.26
CA GLN A 42 24.32 22.19 0.90
C GLN A 42 23.42 23.42 0.72
N PRO A 43 23.50 24.44 1.62
CA PRO A 43 22.58 25.59 1.63
C PRO A 43 22.76 26.59 0.47
N ALA A 44 23.56 26.25 -0.56
CA ALA A 44 24.00 27.19 -1.59
C ALA A 44 23.69 26.78 -3.05
N GLN A 45 22.92 25.72 -3.31
CA GLN A 45 22.67 25.26 -4.69
C GLN A 45 21.20 25.09 -5.09
N TYR A 46 20.24 25.31 -4.20
CA TYR A 46 18.83 25.21 -4.58
C TYR A 46 18.31 26.53 -5.13
N GLN A 47 18.42 26.69 -6.45
CA GLN A 47 17.85 27.82 -7.19
C GLN A 47 16.56 27.34 -7.85
N TYR A 48 15.43 27.96 -7.50
CA TYR A 48 14.16 27.67 -8.16
C TYR A 48 14.28 28.01 -9.65
N PRO A 49 13.89 27.11 -10.58
CA PRO A 49 13.94 27.45 -12.00
C PRO A 49 12.86 28.49 -12.32
N ASP A 50 13.27 29.61 -12.91
CA ASP A 50 12.37 30.55 -13.56
C ASP A 50 11.72 29.91 -14.79
N GLU A 51 10.45 30.24 -15.01
CA GLU A 51 9.68 29.82 -16.18
C GLU A 51 10.33 30.35 -17.46
N GLN A 52 10.83 29.47 -18.36
CA GLN A 52 10.53 29.48 -19.80
C GLN A 52 11.42 28.55 -20.66
N GLU A 53 10.72 27.95 -21.63
CA GLU A 53 11.13 27.59 -23.00
C GLU A 53 11.72 26.21 -23.39
N GLN A 54 11.03 25.65 -24.39
CA GLN A 54 11.28 24.46 -25.18
C GLN A 54 12.47 24.68 -26.14
N SER A 55 13.29 23.64 -26.41
CA SER A 55 13.39 23.04 -27.76
C SER A 55 14.47 21.94 -27.89
N SER A 56 14.06 20.84 -28.54
CA SER A 56 14.74 20.15 -29.65
C SER A 56 15.90 19.12 -29.45
N ARG A 57 15.63 17.93 -30.06
CA ARG A 57 16.50 17.00 -30.84
C ARG A 57 17.35 15.91 -30.16
N GLY A 58 17.20 14.68 -30.69
CA GLY A 58 18.32 13.74 -30.95
C GLY A 58 18.15 12.32 -30.41
N ALA A 59 18.12 11.32 -31.29
CA ALA A 59 17.83 9.89 -31.03
C ALA A 59 19.05 9.03 -30.65
N SER A 60 18.85 7.92 -29.91
CA SER A 60 19.55 6.63 -30.08
C SER A 60 18.89 5.50 -29.28
N ASN A 61 18.85 4.29 -29.86
CA ASN A 61 18.17 3.10 -29.35
C ASN A 61 19.03 2.31 -28.35
N THR A 62 18.55 2.17 -27.12
CA THR A 62 18.84 1.03 -26.22
C THR A 62 17.63 0.76 -25.32
N THR A 63 17.39 -0.50 -25.02
CA THR A 63 16.25 -0.96 -24.20
C THR A 63 16.31 -0.36 -22.79
N THR A 64 15.61 0.74 -22.57
CA THR A 64 15.47 1.38 -21.25
C THR A 64 14.00 1.45 -20.86
N TRP A 65 13.69 0.95 -19.67
CA TRP A 65 12.47 1.23 -18.93
C TRP A 65 12.04 2.69 -19.14
N ARG A 66 10.87 2.89 -19.78
CA ARG A 66 10.35 4.24 -20.01
C ARG A 66 10.13 4.91 -18.67
N LYS A 67 10.89 5.96 -18.39
CA LYS A 67 10.58 6.94 -17.35
C LYS A 67 9.20 7.53 -17.67
N PRO A 68 8.26 7.62 -16.72
CA PRO A 68 7.03 8.36 -16.93
C PRO A 68 7.38 9.85 -17.12
N THR A 69 7.24 10.35 -18.34
CA THR A 69 7.19 11.78 -18.63
C THR A 69 5.74 12.22 -18.66
N ALA A 70 5.22 12.62 -17.49
CA ALA A 70 4.04 13.45 -17.36
C ALA A 70 4.02 13.99 -15.92
N ALA A 71 4.28 15.30 -15.77
CA ALA A 71 4.05 16.10 -14.57
C ALA A 71 4.25 15.37 -13.23
N ALA A 72 5.52 15.19 -12.83
CA ALA A 72 5.79 14.91 -11.42
C ALA A 72 5.27 16.11 -10.62
N ASP A 73 4.26 15.90 -9.78
CA ASP A 73 3.87 16.86 -8.75
C ASP A 73 5.15 17.24 -7.98
N PRO A 74 5.49 18.54 -7.83
CA PRO A 74 6.74 18.97 -7.20
C PRO A 74 6.91 18.49 -5.75
N VAL A 75 5.85 17.96 -5.13
CA VAL A 75 5.91 17.34 -3.79
C VAL A 75 6.26 15.85 -3.85
N MET A 76 5.95 15.16 -4.95
CA MET A 76 6.07 13.70 -5.05
C MET A 76 7.26 13.31 -5.93
N TYR A 77 8.40 13.04 -5.29
CA TYR A 77 9.60 12.56 -5.97
C TYR A 77 9.53 11.03 -6.18
N PRO A 78 9.45 10.54 -7.43
CA PRO A 78 9.44 9.11 -7.73
C PRO A 78 10.73 8.46 -7.23
N GLY A 79 10.60 7.45 -6.35
CA GLY A 79 11.74 6.74 -5.77
C GLY A 79 12.25 7.27 -4.43
N LEU A 80 11.78 8.44 -3.95
CA LEU A 80 12.16 8.97 -2.63
C LEU A 80 11.47 8.22 -1.49
N TYR A 81 10.22 7.77 -1.71
CA TYR A 81 9.43 7.08 -0.69
C TYR A 81 9.45 5.55 -0.81
N CYS A 82 9.60 4.99 -2.01
CA CYS A 82 9.74 3.55 -2.25
C CYS A 82 10.46 3.26 -3.58
N PRO A 83 11.54 2.43 -3.60
CA PRO A 83 12.25 2.05 -4.84
C PRO A 83 11.40 1.23 -5.82
N SER A 84 10.31 0.63 -5.34
CA SER A 84 9.39 -0.19 -6.14
C SER A 84 8.54 0.59 -7.14
N GLY A 85 8.50 1.94 -7.03
CA GLY A 85 7.65 2.80 -7.86
C GLY A 85 6.20 2.92 -7.39
N PHE A 86 5.81 2.22 -6.32
CA PHE A 86 4.52 2.39 -5.64
C PHE A 86 4.74 2.97 -4.25
N ASP A 87 4.07 4.07 -3.96
CA ASP A 87 4.10 4.74 -2.67
C ASP A 87 2.68 4.81 -2.07
N MET A 88 2.59 4.62 -0.75
CA MET A 88 1.35 4.61 0.02
C MET A 88 0.56 5.92 -0.19
N MET A 89 1.23 7.07 -0.08
CA MET A 89 0.56 8.37 -0.24
C MET A 89 0.08 8.57 -1.67
N SER A 90 0.89 8.18 -2.65
CA SER A 90 0.51 8.21 -4.07
C SER A 90 -0.72 7.35 -4.38
N ILE A 91 -0.88 6.20 -3.71
CA ILE A 91 -2.07 5.35 -3.83
C ILE A 91 -3.28 6.03 -3.17
N LEU A 92 -3.13 6.50 -1.93
CA LEU A 92 -4.22 7.12 -1.17
C LEU A 92 -4.74 8.39 -1.86
N LEU A 93 -3.86 9.23 -2.40
CA LEU A 93 -4.24 10.45 -3.11
C LEU A 93 -5.03 10.13 -4.39
N ARG A 94 -4.65 9.07 -5.13
CA ARG A 94 -5.41 8.61 -6.31
C ARG A 94 -6.79 8.08 -5.95
N VAL A 95 -6.91 7.39 -4.81
CA VAL A 95 -8.22 6.95 -4.30
C VAL A 95 -9.08 8.13 -3.85
N ALA A 96 -8.49 9.13 -3.19
CA ALA A 96 -9.20 10.32 -2.74
C ALA A 96 -9.67 11.20 -3.92
N GLY A 97 -8.83 11.34 -4.95
CA GLY A 97 -9.12 12.14 -6.14
C GLY A 97 -9.89 11.41 -7.25
N ARG A 98 -10.44 10.22 -6.98
CA ARG A 98 -11.14 9.42 -8.00
C ARG A 98 -12.47 10.06 -8.43
N PRO A 99 -12.86 9.95 -9.71
CA PRO A 99 -14.14 10.47 -10.18
C PRO A 99 -15.32 9.60 -9.70
N ASN A 100 -16.45 10.24 -9.38
CA ASN A 100 -17.74 9.57 -9.09
C ASN A 100 -17.67 8.45 -8.03
N PRO A 101 -17.26 8.75 -6.78
CA PRO A 101 -17.16 7.74 -5.73
C PRO A 101 -18.52 7.11 -5.43
N LYS A 102 -18.59 5.77 -5.44
CA LYS A 102 -19.81 5.01 -5.06
C LYS A 102 -19.75 4.53 -3.61
N VAL A 103 -18.55 4.30 -3.09
CA VAL A 103 -18.32 3.91 -1.70
C VAL A 103 -17.73 5.07 -0.92
N GLN A 104 -18.35 5.43 0.20
CA GLN A 104 -17.85 6.47 1.09
C GLN A 104 -16.79 5.88 2.03
N LEU A 105 -15.54 6.31 1.87
CA LEU A 105 -14.41 5.80 2.66
C LEU A 105 -14.18 6.57 3.98
N GLY A 106 -14.55 7.86 4.01
CA GLY A 106 -14.17 8.74 5.13
C GLY A 106 -12.69 9.10 5.09
N ALA A 107 -12.13 9.45 6.25
CA ALA A 107 -10.72 9.77 6.40
C ALA A 107 -9.88 8.48 6.40
N ILE A 108 -8.89 8.43 5.52
CA ILE A 108 -7.92 7.32 5.43
C ILE A 108 -6.52 7.89 5.53
N ASP A 109 -5.65 7.21 6.28
CA ASP A 109 -4.23 7.51 6.40
C ASP A 109 -3.37 6.25 6.15
N CYS A 110 -2.07 6.33 6.41
CA CYS A 110 -1.13 5.21 6.21
C CYS A 110 -1.27 4.08 7.23
N SER A 111 -2.14 4.21 8.25
CA SER A 111 -2.34 3.17 9.26
C SER A 111 -3.27 2.04 8.76
N VAL A 112 -3.89 2.21 7.60
CA VAL A 112 -4.84 1.22 7.06
C VAL A 112 -4.16 0.01 6.44
N ALA A 113 -4.81 -1.15 6.58
CA ALA A 113 -4.47 -2.35 5.83
C ALA A 113 -4.93 -2.18 4.38
N LEU A 114 -3.97 -2.11 3.47
CA LEU A 114 -4.19 -1.82 2.06
C LEU A 114 -3.37 -2.74 1.16
N LEU A 115 -3.97 -3.07 0.02
CA LEU A 115 -3.32 -3.76 -1.09
C LEU A 115 -3.50 -2.97 -2.38
N LEU A 116 -2.50 -3.02 -3.26
CA LEU A 116 -2.63 -2.62 -4.67
C LEU A 116 -2.48 -3.88 -5.53
N CYS A 117 -3.42 -4.10 -6.44
CA CYS A 117 -3.39 -5.21 -7.39
C CYS A 117 -3.40 -4.70 -8.83
N ASP A 118 -2.62 -5.31 -9.72
CA ASP A 118 -2.56 -4.94 -11.14
C ASP A 118 -3.68 -5.64 -11.92
N LEU A 119 -4.59 -4.87 -12.51
CA LEU A 119 -5.77 -5.37 -13.22
C LEU A 119 -5.42 -5.92 -14.62
N GLU A 120 -4.33 -5.44 -15.23
CA GLU A 120 -3.91 -5.88 -16.57
C GLU A 120 -3.12 -7.19 -16.53
N GLN A 121 -2.55 -7.52 -15.36
CA GLN A 121 -1.79 -8.75 -15.19
C GLN A 121 -2.71 -9.96 -14.98
N PRO A 122 -2.34 -11.14 -15.51
CA PRO A 122 -3.12 -12.36 -15.34
C PRO A 122 -3.36 -12.66 -13.86
N ASP A 123 -4.62 -12.95 -13.53
CA ASP A 123 -5.04 -13.31 -12.17
C ASP A 123 -5.00 -12.16 -11.15
N THR A 124 -4.81 -10.92 -11.59
CA THR A 124 -4.87 -9.70 -10.75
C THR A 124 -3.96 -9.79 -9.52
N PRO A 125 -2.63 -9.92 -9.72
CA PRO A 125 -1.67 -10.13 -8.65
C PRO A 125 -1.47 -8.87 -7.80
N ILE A 126 -1.15 -9.08 -6.52
CA ILE A 126 -0.73 -8.02 -5.60
C ILE A 126 0.64 -7.48 -6.02
N VAL A 127 0.72 -6.16 -6.23
CA VAL A 127 1.95 -5.42 -6.57
C VAL A 127 2.43 -4.51 -5.44
N TYR A 128 1.59 -4.28 -4.43
CA TYR A 128 1.96 -3.59 -3.21
C TYR A 128 1.07 -4.05 -2.05
N ALA A 129 1.64 -4.14 -0.86
CA ALA A 129 0.92 -4.46 0.37
C ALA A 129 1.46 -3.60 1.52
N SER A 130 0.56 -3.00 2.30
CA SER A 130 0.95 -2.16 3.43
C SER A 130 1.41 -3.02 4.62
N GLU A 131 2.20 -2.42 5.51
CA GLU A 131 2.61 -3.09 6.76
C GLU A 131 1.41 -3.45 7.65
N PRO A 132 0.40 -2.58 7.86
CA PRO A 132 -0.82 -2.95 8.57
C PRO A 132 -1.55 -4.16 7.98
N PHE A 133 -1.53 -4.35 6.66
CA PHE A 133 -2.08 -5.57 6.04
C PHE A 133 -1.32 -6.83 6.46
N SER A 134 0.01 -6.74 6.52
CA SER A 134 0.86 -7.85 6.98
C SER A 134 0.57 -8.19 8.45
N LEU A 135 0.39 -7.17 9.30
CA LEU A 135 0.02 -7.34 10.71
C LEU A 135 -1.37 -7.96 10.87
N LEU A 136 -2.36 -7.45 10.11
CA LEU A 136 -3.74 -7.93 10.15
C LEU A 136 -3.85 -9.42 9.79
N THR A 137 -3.13 -9.84 8.75
CA THR A 137 -3.26 -11.17 8.16
C THR A 137 -2.21 -12.17 8.65
N GLY A 138 -1.10 -11.69 9.21
CA GLY A 138 0.06 -12.48 9.61
C GLY A 138 0.94 -12.95 8.44
N TYR A 139 0.65 -12.57 7.20
CA TYR A 139 1.50 -12.87 6.05
C TYR A 139 2.53 -11.76 5.83
N SER A 140 3.76 -12.14 5.51
CA SER A 140 4.78 -11.17 5.13
C SER A 140 4.59 -10.68 3.69
N ASN A 141 5.11 -9.49 3.38
CA ASN A 141 5.13 -8.96 2.01
C ASN A 141 5.67 -9.99 1.01
N LYS A 142 6.81 -10.64 1.30
CA LYS A 142 7.40 -11.67 0.43
C LYS A 142 6.46 -12.84 0.11
N GLU A 143 5.55 -13.17 1.02
CA GLU A 143 4.59 -14.25 0.82
C GLU A 143 3.38 -13.85 -0.01
N VAL A 144 3.02 -12.56 -0.08
CA VAL A 144 1.79 -12.09 -0.73
C VAL A 144 2.03 -11.45 -2.08
N MET A 145 3.22 -10.88 -2.30
CA MET A 145 3.59 -10.28 -3.59
C MET A 145 3.41 -11.27 -4.75
N GLY A 146 2.80 -10.81 -5.83
CA GLY A 146 2.56 -11.62 -7.04
C GLY A 146 1.39 -12.61 -6.92
N LYS A 147 0.75 -12.75 -5.75
CA LYS A 147 -0.40 -13.64 -5.58
C LYS A 147 -1.71 -12.87 -5.74
N ASN A 148 -2.75 -13.57 -6.16
CA ASN A 148 -4.11 -13.07 -6.01
C ASN A 148 -4.56 -13.17 -4.54
N CYS A 149 -5.21 -12.13 -4.02
CA CYS A 149 -5.64 -12.04 -2.61
C CYS A 149 -6.65 -13.12 -2.15
N ARG A 150 -7.18 -13.96 -3.07
CA ARG A 150 -8.05 -15.09 -2.72
C ARG A 150 -7.45 -16.09 -1.72
N PHE A 151 -6.14 -16.10 -1.51
CA PHE A 151 -5.51 -17.00 -0.55
C PHE A 151 -6.10 -16.83 0.86
N LEU A 152 -6.58 -15.63 1.21
CA LEU A 152 -7.25 -15.35 2.49
C LEU A 152 -8.59 -16.09 2.65
N GLN A 153 -9.16 -16.69 1.60
CA GLN A 153 -10.48 -17.35 1.62
C GLN A 153 -10.44 -18.80 2.15
N ALA A 154 -9.27 -19.30 2.60
CA ALA A 154 -9.15 -20.63 3.18
C ALA A 154 -8.07 -20.68 4.28
N PRO A 155 -8.28 -21.49 5.33
CA PRO A 155 -7.22 -21.79 6.27
C PRO A 155 -6.05 -22.46 5.52
N GLY A 156 -4.83 -21.98 5.80
CA GLY A 156 -3.61 -22.44 5.12
C GLY A 156 -3.34 -21.83 3.74
N GLY A 157 -4.13 -20.86 3.28
CA GLY A 157 -3.77 -20.01 2.14
C GLY A 157 -3.88 -20.65 0.75
N LYS A 158 -4.41 -21.87 0.64
CA LYS A 158 -4.47 -22.61 -0.63
C LYS A 158 -5.84 -22.51 -1.28
N VAL A 159 -5.97 -21.62 -2.27
CA VAL A 159 -7.23 -21.43 -3.01
C VAL A 159 -6.97 -21.39 -4.51
N CYS A 160 -7.51 -22.39 -5.23
CA CYS A 160 -7.41 -22.44 -6.68
C CYS A 160 -8.38 -21.46 -7.37
N ARG A 161 -7.99 -20.98 -8.55
CA ARG A 161 -8.90 -20.21 -9.42
C ARG A 161 -10.12 -21.07 -9.77
N LYS A 162 -11.31 -20.47 -9.79
CA LYS A 162 -12.60 -21.12 -10.10
C LYS A 162 -13.06 -22.27 -9.17
N SER A 163 -12.29 -22.67 -8.14
CA SER A 163 -12.75 -23.68 -7.18
C SER A 163 -13.99 -23.23 -6.39
N VAL A 164 -14.73 -24.18 -5.81
CA VAL A 164 -15.75 -23.82 -4.81
C VAL A 164 -15.07 -23.49 -3.49
N ARG A 165 -15.53 -22.44 -2.80
CA ARG A 165 -14.96 -22.02 -1.51
C ARG A 165 -15.72 -22.77 -0.40
N LYS A 166 -14.98 -23.43 0.49
CA LYS A 166 -15.58 -24.22 1.58
C LYS A 166 -16.16 -23.33 2.69
N HIS A 167 -15.51 -22.21 2.96
CA HIS A 167 -15.81 -21.35 4.10
C HIS A 167 -16.41 -19.99 3.72
N VAL A 168 -16.40 -19.64 2.44
CA VAL A 168 -16.81 -18.31 1.96
C VAL A 168 -18.00 -18.45 1.04
N ASP A 169 -19.00 -17.59 1.22
CA ASP A 169 -20.19 -17.60 0.39
C ASP A 169 -19.85 -17.34 -1.09
N LYS A 170 -20.46 -18.16 -1.95
CA LYS A 170 -20.29 -18.10 -3.40
C LYS A 170 -20.86 -16.80 -3.97
N SER A 171 -21.90 -16.22 -3.36
CA SER A 171 -22.47 -14.96 -3.84
C SER A 171 -21.48 -13.81 -3.63
N THR A 172 -20.88 -13.70 -2.44
CA THR A 172 -19.82 -12.71 -2.14
C THR A 172 -18.64 -12.81 -3.10
N VAL A 173 -18.15 -14.03 -3.38
CA VAL A 173 -17.05 -14.24 -4.33
C VAL A 173 -17.44 -13.83 -5.76
N LYS A 174 -18.69 -14.06 -6.17
CA LYS A 174 -19.19 -13.60 -7.48
C LYS A 174 -19.30 -12.09 -7.54
N THR A 175 -19.78 -11.45 -6.48
CA THR A 175 -19.90 -9.98 -6.38
C THR A 175 -18.53 -9.33 -6.51
N MET A 176 -17.52 -9.80 -5.75
CA MET A 176 -16.15 -9.31 -5.87
C MET A 176 -15.62 -9.47 -7.30
N ARG A 177 -15.82 -10.63 -7.92
CA ARG A 177 -15.36 -10.88 -9.30
C ARG A 177 -16.02 -9.93 -10.29
N ARG A 178 -17.34 -9.74 -10.20
CA ARG A 178 -18.08 -8.83 -11.09
C ARG A 178 -17.61 -7.39 -10.93
N ALA A 179 -17.35 -6.94 -9.70
CA ALA A 179 -16.83 -5.61 -9.46
C ALA A 179 -15.46 -5.40 -10.12
N VAL A 180 -14.55 -6.37 -9.98
CA VAL A 180 -13.24 -6.32 -10.66
C VAL A 180 -13.38 -6.32 -12.19
N GLU A 181 -14.22 -7.20 -12.74
CA GLU A 181 -14.46 -7.29 -14.19
C GLU A 181 -15.12 -6.02 -14.77
N ALA A 182 -15.97 -5.36 -14.00
CA ALA A 182 -16.67 -4.14 -14.40
C ALA A 182 -15.88 -2.85 -14.09
N ASN A 183 -14.70 -2.95 -13.45
CA ASN A 183 -14.00 -1.83 -12.83
C ASN A 183 -14.95 -0.97 -11.98
N ASP A 184 -15.64 -1.62 -11.05
CA ASP A 184 -16.59 -0.98 -10.15
C ASP A 184 -16.12 -1.01 -8.69
N GLU A 185 -16.53 0.00 -7.93
CA GLU A 185 -16.33 0.04 -6.49
C GLU A 185 -17.29 -0.93 -5.80
N VAL A 186 -16.78 -1.63 -4.78
CA VAL A 186 -17.62 -2.50 -3.95
C VAL A 186 -17.11 -2.50 -2.52
N GLN A 187 -18.04 -2.51 -1.58
CA GLN A 187 -17.77 -2.79 -0.17
C GLN A 187 -18.66 -3.94 0.28
N LEU A 188 -18.06 -4.93 0.95
CA LEU A 188 -18.77 -6.10 1.45
C LEU A 188 -18.03 -6.75 2.61
N GLU A 189 -18.73 -7.60 3.34
CA GLU A 189 -18.13 -8.48 4.35
C GLU A 189 -17.78 -9.83 3.74
N VAL A 190 -16.58 -10.32 4.03
CA VAL A 190 -16.11 -11.63 3.58
C VAL A 190 -15.36 -12.33 4.70
N LEU A 191 -15.66 -13.61 4.94
CA LEU A 191 -14.89 -14.42 5.88
C LEU A 191 -13.49 -14.66 5.32
N ASN A 192 -12.46 -14.27 6.06
CA ASN A 192 -11.07 -14.48 5.72
C ASN A 192 -10.35 -15.21 6.87
N PHE A 193 -9.17 -15.73 6.56
CA PHE A 193 -8.33 -16.48 7.48
C PHE A 193 -6.94 -15.85 7.51
N ARG A 194 -6.46 -15.61 8.73
CA ARG A 194 -5.06 -15.25 8.98
C ARG A 194 -4.14 -16.43 8.65
N LYS A 195 -2.83 -16.18 8.61
CA LYS A 195 -1.82 -17.20 8.31
C LYS A 195 -1.85 -18.39 9.29
N ASP A 196 -2.11 -18.13 10.55
CA ASP A 196 -2.28 -19.13 11.61
C ASP A 196 -3.58 -19.94 11.48
N GLY A 197 -4.47 -19.58 10.55
CA GLY A 197 -5.77 -20.20 10.34
C GLY A 197 -6.90 -19.57 11.14
N THR A 198 -6.64 -18.53 11.93
CA THR A 198 -7.68 -17.85 12.71
C THR A 198 -8.65 -17.12 11.77
N PRO A 199 -9.97 -17.39 11.85
CA PRO A 199 -10.96 -16.70 11.05
C PRO A 199 -11.16 -15.26 11.52
N PHE A 200 -11.50 -14.37 10.59
CA PHE A 200 -11.98 -13.03 10.89
C PHE A 200 -12.91 -12.54 9.79
N VAL A 201 -13.89 -11.70 10.14
CA VAL A 201 -14.73 -11.03 9.16
C VAL A 201 -13.97 -9.83 8.62
N ASN A 202 -13.66 -9.85 7.32
CA ASN A 202 -12.99 -8.77 6.63
C ASN A 202 -14.06 -7.87 5.96
N ILE A 203 -14.18 -6.63 6.43
CA ILE A 203 -14.90 -5.58 5.73
C ILE A 203 -13.95 -5.10 4.62
N LEU A 204 -14.20 -5.60 3.41
CA LEU A 204 -13.36 -5.38 2.24
C LEU A 204 -13.98 -4.30 1.35
N THR A 205 -13.21 -3.24 1.09
CA THR A 205 -13.55 -2.24 0.08
C THR A 205 -12.56 -2.33 -1.08
N MET A 206 -13.05 -2.48 -2.31
CA MET A 206 -12.23 -2.51 -3.52
C MET A 206 -12.56 -1.32 -4.40
N ILE A 207 -11.53 -0.59 -4.82
CA ILE A 207 -11.66 0.64 -5.61
C ILE A 207 -10.71 0.58 -6.81
N PRO A 208 -11.23 0.63 -8.04
CA PRO A 208 -10.39 0.72 -9.22
C PRO A 208 -9.79 2.13 -9.33
N VAL A 209 -8.51 2.21 -9.70
CA VAL A 209 -7.78 3.48 -9.85
C VAL A 209 -7.06 3.56 -11.19
N HIS A 210 -7.09 4.77 -11.75
CA HIS A 210 -6.28 5.13 -12.92
C HIS A 210 -4.82 5.23 -12.52
N TRP A 211 -3.92 4.96 -13.46
CA TRP A 211 -2.49 5.14 -13.26
C TRP A 211 -1.86 5.66 -14.52
N ASP A 212 -1.59 6.96 -14.52
CA ASP A 212 -0.96 7.73 -15.61
C ASP A 212 -1.61 7.52 -17.00
N SER A 213 -2.83 6.97 -17.03
CA SER A 213 -3.60 6.60 -18.20
C SER A 213 -5.09 6.78 -17.92
N GLN A 214 -5.89 6.88 -18.98
CA GLN A 214 -7.34 7.06 -18.93
C GLN A 214 -8.11 5.76 -18.59
N HIS A 215 -7.41 4.63 -18.46
CA HIS A 215 -8.02 3.34 -18.14
C HIS A 215 -7.64 2.89 -16.74
N TYR A 216 -8.54 2.16 -16.08
CA TYR A 216 -8.25 1.58 -14.77
C TYR A 216 -7.13 0.55 -14.89
N ARG A 217 -6.02 0.81 -14.20
CA ARG A 217 -4.82 -0.04 -14.22
C ARG A 217 -4.71 -0.89 -12.96
N TYR A 218 -5.07 -0.34 -11.82
CA TYR A 218 -4.95 -1.02 -10.54
C TYR A 218 -6.27 -1.05 -9.79
N SER A 219 -6.39 -1.99 -8.85
CA SER A 219 -7.43 -2.01 -7.83
C SER A 219 -6.80 -1.89 -6.46
N VAL A 220 -7.30 -0.95 -5.67
CA VAL A 220 -6.92 -0.74 -4.27
C VAL A 220 -7.92 -1.46 -3.40
N GLY A 221 -7.43 -2.35 -2.55
CA GLY A 221 -8.25 -3.04 -1.54
C GLY A 221 -7.95 -2.47 -0.16
N PHE A 222 -8.96 -2.04 0.59
CA PHE A 222 -8.88 -1.72 2.02
C PHE A 222 -9.46 -2.87 2.83
N GLN A 223 -8.78 -3.26 3.90
CA GLN A 223 -9.22 -4.35 4.78
C GLN A 223 -9.40 -3.83 6.21
N VAL A 224 -10.54 -4.16 6.82
CA VAL A 224 -10.79 -3.90 8.23
C VAL A 224 -11.29 -5.20 8.85
N ALA A 225 -10.63 -5.68 9.91
CA ALA A 225 -11.20 -6.75 10.71
C ALA A 225 -12.33 -6.19 11.55
N ARG A 226 -13.49 -6.84 11.49
CA ARG A 226 -14.53 -6.62 12.49
C ARG A 226 -14.09 -7.28 13.80
N GLU A 227 -14.01 -6.50 14.87
CA GLU A 227 -13.88 -7.00 16.23
C GLU A 227 -15.28 -7.41 16.70
N ASP A 228 -15.43 -8.65 17.18
CA ASP A 228 -16.67 -9.16 17.78
C ASP A 228 -16.60 -9.02 19.31
#